data_AF-A0A520ZWM1-F1
#
_entry.id   AF-A0A520ZWM1-F1
#
_cell.length_a   1.000
_cell.length_b   1.000
_cell.length_c   1.000
_cell.angle_alpha   90.00
_cell.angle_beta   90.00
_cell.angle_gamma   90.00
#
_symmetry.space_group_name_H-M   'P 1'
#
loop_
_entity.id
_entity.type
_entity.pdbx_description
1 polymer ?
#
loop_
_entity_poly.entity_id
_entity_poly.type
_entity_poly.pdbx_seq_one_letter_code
_entity_poly.pdbx_strand_id
1 'polypeptide(L)'
;MISTKLTDEDLYAFGVAWNVLELLLNSPTITSAQARNLRDAANAIDALPESIPDGEWQFGIVYRSSPPTGMHYIEFTICDAWFQISRGGSEQYEGIGHDSYSMPDWLVEWDGVQQRDLYLDDLISSVEEFLALGAEIVARDEVQ
;
A
#
# COMPACT_ATOMS: atom_id res chain seq x y z
N MET A 1 -10.20 -26.83 6.57
CA MET A 1 -9.73 -25.44 6.64
C MET A 1 -8.25 -25.50 6.88
N ILE A 2 -7.45 -25.04 5.93
CA ILE A 2 -6.03 -24.85 6.13
C ILE A 2 -5.95 -23.51 6.85
N SER A 3 -5.66 -23.51 8.14
CA SER A 3 -5.30 -22.27 8.84
C SER A 3 -3.97 -21.82 8.24
N THR A 4 -4.00 -20.77 7.43
CA THR A 4 -2.80 -20.21 6.83
C THR A 4 -2.04 -19.48 7.93
N LYS A 5 -0.91 -20.07 8.35
CA LYS A 5 -0.12 -19.50 9.45
C LYS A 5 0.69 -18.32 8.89
N LEU A 6 0.43 -17.13 9.41
CA LEU A 6 1.27 -15.96 9.14
C LEU A 6 2.73 -16.26 9.49
N THR A 7 3.64 -15.79 8.65
CA THR A 7 5.07 -15.82 8.91
C THR A 7 5.52 -14.57 9.67
N ASP A 8 6.72 -14.60 10.25
CA ASP A 8 7.32 -13.41 10.85
C ASP A 8 7.50 -12.28 9.80
N GLU A 9 7.70 -12.65 8.54
CA GLU A 9 7.79 -11.68 7.44
C GLU A 9 6.44 -11.02 7.14
N ASP A 10 5.33 -11.74 7.26
CA ASP A 10 3.98 -11.16 7.10
C ASP A 10 3.70 -10.15 8.23
N LEU A 11 4.07 -10.50 9.46
CA LEU A 11 3.96 -9.60 10.60
C LEU A 11 4.87 -8.37 10.44
N TYR A 12 6.06 -8.56 9.86
CA TYR A 12 6.94 -7.44 9.51
C TYR A 12 6.32 -6.55 8.42
N ALA A 13 5.66 -7.13 7.41
CA ALA A 13 4.95 -6.38 6.38
C ALA A 13 3.82 -5.51 6.98
N PHE A 14 3.09 -6.01 7.98
CA PHE A 14 2.11 -5.21 8.72
C PHE A 14 2.77 -4.04 9.46
N GLY A 15 3.93 -4.28 10.08
CA GLY A 15 4.72 -3.23 10.71
C GLY A 15 5.20 -2.16 9.72
N VAL A 16 5.60 -2.56 8.51
CA VAL A 16 5.96 -1.62 7.43
C VAL A 16 4.75 -0.80 7.01
N ALA A 17 3.58 -1.42 6.86
CA ALA A 17 2.33 -0.71 6.54
C ALA A 17 2.00 0.34 7.61
N TRP A 18 2.14 -0.02 8.90
CA TRP A 18 1.95 0.92 10.01
C TRP A 18 2.90 2.11 9.94
N ASN A 19 4.20 1.86 9.74
CA ASN A 19 5.21 2.92 9.65
C ASN A 19 4.95 3.87 8.48
N VAL A 20 4.56 3.33 7.32
CA VAL A 20 4.17 4.16 6.18
C VAL A 20 2.92 4.96 6.50
N LEU A 21 1.91 4.36 7.12
CA LEU A 21 0.69 5.07 7.51
C LEU A 21 0.99 6.24 8.46
N GLU A 22 1.84 6.04 9.48
CA GLU A 22 2.28 7.11 10.37
C GLU A 22 3.00 8.24 9.62
N LEU A 23 3.87 7.89 8.67
CA LEU A 23 4.54 8.87 7.82
C LEU A 23 3.53 9.70 7.01
N LEU A 24 2.53 9.08 6.42
CA LEU A 24 1.49 9.76 5.64
C LEU A 24 0.59 10.64 6.51
N LEU A 25 0.19 10.17 7.70
CA LEU A 25 -0.60 10.96 8.66
C LEU A 25 0.12 12.21 9.14
N ASN A 26 1.46 12.16 9.21
CA ASN A 26 2.30 13.30 9.59
C ASN A 26 2.65 14.22 8.42
N SER A 27 2.26 13.87 7.18
CA SER A 27 2.54 14.72 6.03
C SER A 27 1.72 16.01 6.07
N PRO A 28 2.34 17.19 5.85
CA PRO A 28 1.64 18.47 5.86
C PRO A 28 0.71 18.66 4.64
N THR A 29 0.76 17.76 3.65
CA THR A 29 0.00 17.89 2.39
C THR A 29 -1.33 17.15 2.40
N ILE A 30 -1.64 16.37 3.44
CA ILE A 30 -2.91 15.63 3.51
C ILE A 30 -4.10 16.56 3.75
N THR A 31 -5.21 16.24 3.11
CA THR A 31 -6.52 16.83 3.35
C THR A 31 -7.18 16.18 4.56
N SER A 32 -8.21 16.84 5.12
CA SER A 32 -9.01 16.28 6.21
C SER A 32 -9.71 14.95 5.84
N ALA A 33 -10.02 14.75 4.55
CA ALA A 33 -10.60 13.50 4.06
C ALA A 33 -9.55 12.37 4.07
N GLN A 34 -8.36 12.61 3.50
CA GLN A 34 -7.25 11.65 3.56
C GLN A 34 -6.87 11.31 5.00
N ALA A 35 -6.81 12.30 5.90
CA ALA A 35 -6.50 12.06 7.31
C ALA A 35 -7.54 11.17 8.02
N ARG A 36 -8.83 11.25 7.63
CA ARG A 36 -9.87 10.36 8.14
C ARG A 36 -9.65 8.94 7.60
N ASN A 37 -9.50 8.80 6.29
CA ASN A 37 -9.36 7.50 5.64
C ASN A 37 -8.09 6.76 6.10
N LEU A 38 -7.00 7.49 6.34
CA LEU A 38 -5.78 6.93 6.94
C LEU A 38 -6.00 6.44 8.38
N ARG A 39 -6.83 7.13 9.18
CA ARG A 39 -7.17 6.64 10.53
C ARG A 39 -8.03 5.38 10.49
N ASP A 40 -8.95 5.31 9.54
CA ASP A 40 -9.78 4.13 9.35
C ASP A 40 -8.93 2.94 8.87
N ALA A 41 -7.97 3.18 7.97
CA ALA A 41 -6.96 2.18 7.59
C ALA A 41 -6.08 1.76 8.77
N ALA A 42 -5.71 2.67 9.68
CA ALA A 42 -4.95 2.33 10.88
C ALA A 42 -5.73 1.36 11.78
N ASN A 43 -7.02 1.62 12.00
CA ASN A 43 -7.88 0.71 12.74
C ASN A 43 -7.97 -0.68 12.08
N ALA A 44 -7.95 -0.73 10.74
CA ALA A 44 -7.92 -2.00 10.00
C ALA A 44 -6.60 -2.75 10.18
N ILE A 45 -5.44 -2.07 10.16
CA ILE A 45 -4.12 -2.68 10.44
C ILE A 45 -4.08 -3.25 11.86
N ASP A 46 -4.54 -2.47 12.86
CA ASP A 46 -4.56 -2.89 14.27
C ASP A 46 -5.42 -4.14 14.52
N ALA A 47 -6.40 -4.38 13.64
CA ALA A 47 -7.30 -5.53 13.72
C ALA A 47 -6.75 -6.80 13.03
N LEU A 48 -5.62 -6.69 12.31
CA LEU A 48 -5.02 -7.82 11.61
C LEU A 48 -4.40 -8.83 12.59
N PRO A 49 -4.47 -10.14 12.30
CA PRO A 49 -5.28 -10.79 11.26
C PRO A 49 -6.67 -11.23 11.75
N GLU A 50 -7.05 -10.91 12.98
CA GLU A 50 -8.10 -11.63 13.71
C GLU A 50 -9.53 -11.15 13.39
N SER A 51 -9.74 -9.86 13.12
CA SER A 51 -11.10 -9.32 12.94
C SER A 51 -11.11 -7.98 12.21
N ILE A 52 -10.79 -8.00 10.93
CA ILE A 52 -10.93 -6.82 10.08
C ILE A 52 -12.43 -6.56 9.86
N PRO A 53 -12.92 -5.32 10.00
CA PRO A 53 -14.31 -5.01 9.68
C PRO A 53 -14.61 -5.30 8.20
N ASP A 54 -15.87 -5.54 7.84
CA ASP A 54 -16.27 -5.61 6.43
C ASP A 54 -15.92 -4.28 5.75
N GLY A 55 -15.11 -4.33 4.69
CA GLY A 55 -14.68 -3.15 3.96
C GLY A 55 -13.30 -3.32 3.30
N GLU A 56 -12.94 -2.34 2.48
CA GLU A 56 -11.62 -2.23 1.87
C GLU A 56 -11.02 -0.86 2.20
N TRP A 57 -9.80 -0.88 2.76
CA TRP A 57 -9.02 0.33 3.04
C TRP A 57 -7.77 0.32 2.19
N GLN A 58 -7.59 1.38 1.42
CA GLN A 58 -6.46 1.56 0.52
C GLN A 58 -5.71 2.84 0.91
N PHE A 59 -4.39 2.75 1.03
CA PHE A 59 -3.55 3.92 1.24
C PHE A 59 -2.18 3.79 0.60
N GLY A 60 -1.52 4.91 0.35
CA GLY A 60 -0.19 4.91 -0.25
C GLY A 60 0.16 6.24 -0.90
N ILE A 61 0.99 6.15 -1.93
CA ILE A 61 1.49 7.31 -2.67
C ILE A 61 1.50 7.05 -4.18
N VAL A 62 1.35 8.14 -4.93
CA VAL A 62 1.52 8.17 -6.38
C VAL A 62 2.43 9.34 -6.74
N TYR A 63 3.61 9.04 -7.26
CA TYR A 63 4.53 10.01 -7.82
C TYR A 63 4.38 10.09 -9.34
N ARG A 64 4.35 11.31 -9.89
CA ARG A 64 4.31 11.55 -11.34
C ARG A 64 5.44 12.50 -11.71
N SER A 65 6.42 12.00 -12.46
CA SER A 65 7.51 12.85 -12.96
C SER A 65 7.06 13.67 -14.18
N SER A 66 7.60 14.87 -14.29
CA SER A 66 7.55 15.70 -15.51
C SER A 66 8.93 15.70 -16.17
N PRO A 67 9.02 15.89 -17.50
CA PRO A 67 9.66 14.98 -18.46
C PRO A 67 11.03 14.37 -18.08
N PRO A 68 11.24 13.06 -18.36
CA PRO A 68 10.28 12.13 -18.97
C PRO A 68 9.12 11.80 -18.03
N THR A 69 7.93 11.63 -18.61
CA THR A 69 6.67 11.34 -17.89
C THR A 69 6.67 9.89 -17.43
N GLY A 70 6.87 9.67 -16.14
CA GLY A 70 6.75 8.39 -15.48
C GLY A 70 5.76 8.48 -14.32
N MET A 71 5.15 7.34 -13.99
CA MET A 71 4.30 7.20 -12.81
C MET A 71 4.95 6.14 -11.93
N HIS A 72 5.05 6.39 -10.64
CA HIS A 72 5.43 5.38 -9.64
C HIS A 72 4.40 5.38 -8.53
N TYR A 73 4.06 4.22 -8.00
CA TYR A 73 3.17 4.11 -6.86
C TYR A 73 3.62 3.02 -5.90
N ILE A 74 3.26 3.22 -4.64
CA ILE A 74 3.36 2.25 -3.56
C ILE A 74 2.02 2.32 -2.84
N GLU A 75 1.35 1.17 -2.70
CA GLU A 75 -0.01 1.08 -2.22
C GLU A 75 -0.17 -0.13 -1.29
N PHE A 76 -0.95 0.09 -0.25
CA PHE A 76 -1.34 -0.90 0.74
C PHE A 76 -2.85 -1.03 0.69
N THR A 77 -3.32 -2.27 0.65
CA THR A 77 -4.75 -2.54 0.71
C THR A 77 -5.04 -3.61 1.75
N ILE A 78 -6.05 -3.34 2.58
CA ILE A 78 -6.51 -4.20 3.67
C ILE A 78 -7.99 -4.45 3.44
N CYS A 79 -8.41 -5.71 3.49
CA CYS A 79 -9.81 -6.08 3.52
C CYS A 79 -10.04 -7.26 4.45
N ASP A 80 -11.29 -7.64 4.64
CA ASP A 80 -11.73 -8.77 5.47
C ASP A 80 -11.06 -10.11 5.13
N ALA A 81 -10.62 -10.31 3.88
CA ALA A 81 -10.07 -11.57 3.38
C ALA A 81 -8.55 -11.58 3.15
N TRP A 82 -7.91 -10.42 3.04
CA TRP A 82 -6.48 -10.34 2.68
C TRP A 82 -5.81 -9.01 3.03
N PHE A 83 -4.47 -9.05 3.03
CA PHE A 83 -3.59 -7.90 3.07
C PHE A 83 -2.68 -7.89 1.86
N GLN A 84 -2.48 -6.71 1.26
CA GLN A 84 -1.70 -6.54 0.05
C GLN A 84 -0.78 -5.33 0.11
N ILE A 85 0.40 -5.48 -0.47
CA ILE A 85 1.30 -4.37 -0.83
C ILE A 85 1.57 -4.47 -2.33
N SER A 86 1.29 -3.39 -3.03
CA SER A 86 1.56 -3.24 -4.45
C SER A 86 2.51 -2.09 -4.68
N ARG A 87 3.47 -2.30 -5.58
CA ARG A 87 4.27 -1.21 -6.14
C ARG A 87 4.30 -1.37 -7.64
N GLY A 88 4.50 -0.26 -8.33
CA GLY A 88 4.65 -0.31 -9.76
C GLY A 88 4.82 1.06 -10.35
N GLY A 89 4.77 1.09 -11.67
CA GLY A 89 4.93 2.32 -12.40
C GLY A 89 5.04 2.11 -13.88
N SER A 90 5.05 3.21 -14.61
CA SER A 90 5.37 3.23 -16.02
C SER A 90 6.54 4.18 -16.24
N GLU A 91 7.55 3.69 -16.96
CA GLU A 91 8.52 4.55 -17.61
C GLU A 91 8.05 4.72 -19.05
N GLN A 92 7.73 5.95 -19.49
CA GLN A 92 7.63 6.18 -20.92
C GLN A 92 9.03 6.12 -21.52
N TYR A 93 9.44 4.93 -21.97
CA TYR A 93 10.27 4.84 -23.16
C TYR A 93 9.38 5.15 -24.37
N GLU A 94 9.74 6.17 -25.14
CA GLU A 94 9.09 6.49 -26.42
C GLU A 94 9.08 5.24 -27.32
N GLY A 95 7.99 4.46 -27.32
CA GLY A 95 7.80 3.41 -28.33
C GLY A 95 7.10 2.11 -27.94
N ILE A 96 6.83 1.82 -26.66
CA ILE A 96 6.14 0.57 -26.30
C ILE A 96 5.02 0.89 -25.29
N GLY A 97 3.77 0.70 -25.70
CA GLY A 97 2.62 0.76 -24.80
C GLY A 97 2.76 -0.36 -23.76
N HIS A 98 3.12 0.00 -22.54
CA HIS A 98 3.14 -0.91 -21.42
C HIS A 98 1.93 -0.64 -20.52
N ASP A 99 1.04 -1.62 -20.45
CA ASP A 99 -0.02 -1.71 -19.46
C ASP A 99 0.61 -1.65 -18.06
N SER A 100 0.10 -0.76 -17.22
CA SER A 100 0.45 -0.71 -15.80
C SER A 100 -0.21 -1.90 -15.11
N TYR A 101 0.49 -3.02 -15.07
CA TYR A 101 0.04 -4.17 -14.29
C TYR A 101 0.30 -3.89 -12.81
N SER A 102 -0.78 -3.65 -12.07
CA SER A 102 -0.81 -3.64 -10.62
C SER A 102 -0.85 -5.07 -10.09
N MET A 103 0.23 -5.80 -10.28
CA MET A 103 0.39 -7.08 -9.59
C MET A 103 0.80 -6.81 -8.15
N PRO A 104 0.22 -7.52 -7.17
CA PRO A 104 0.69 -7.42 -5.80
C PRO A 104 2.12 -7.94 -5.74
N ASP A 105 3.00 -7.19 -5.08
CA ASP A 105 4.35 -7.67 -4.78
C ASP A 105 4.36 -8.39 -3.42
N TRP A 106 3.38 -8.10 -2.57
CA TRP A 106 3.08 -8.84 -1.34
C TRP A 106 1.58 -9.09 -1.25
N LEU A 107 1.16 -10.34 -1.05
CA LEU A 107 -0.25 -10.71 -0.83
C LEU A 107 -0.32 -11.81 0.22
N VAL A 108 -1.19 -11.62 1.20
CA VAL A 108 -1.53 -12.62 2.22
C VAL A 108 -3.04 -12.74 2.28
N GLU A 109 -3.58 -13.80 1.69
CA GLU A 109 -4.99 -14.19 1.88
C GLU A 109 -5.10 -15.10 3.12
N TRP A 110 -6.09 -14.86 3.99
CA TRP A 110 -6.23 -15.60 5.25
C TRP A 110 -6.45 -17.10 5.03
N ASP A 111 -7.16 -17.46 3.95
CA ASP A 111 -7.52 -18.83 3.58
C ASP A 111 -7.02 -19.23 2.18
N GLY A 112 -6.03 -18.52 1.63
CA GLY A 112 -5.75 -18.58 0.20
C GLY A 112 -4.29 -18.44 -0.20
N VAL A 113 -4.08 -17.69 -1.27
CA VAL A 113 -2.78 -17.49 -1.92
C VAL A 113 -1.89 -16.59 -1.05
N GLN A 114 -0.60 -16.92 -1.05
CA GLN A 114 0.43 -16.06 -0.50
C GLN A 114 1.48 -15.74 -1.57
N GLN A 115 1.85 -14.48 -1.70
CA GLN A 115 2.87 -13.97 -2.62
C GLN A 115 3.80 -13.01 -1.87
N ARG A 116 5.12 -13.15 -2.06
CA ARG A 116 6.16 -12.40 -1.34
C ARG A 116 7.33 -12.10 -2.27
N ASP A 117 7.08 -11.31 -3.30
CA ASP A 117 8.09 -10.91 -4.29
C ASP A 117 8.72 -9.54 -3.94
N LEU A 118 8.19 -8.88 -2.91
CA LEU A 118 8.65 -7.58 -2.41
C LEU A 118 9.80 -7.72 -1.39
N TYR A 119 10.85 -6.92 -1.58
CA TYR A 119 11.79 -6.61 -0.50
C TYR A 119 11.21 -5.46 0.32
N LEU A 120 10.99 -5.67 1.61
CA LEU A 120 10.31 -4.70 2.48
C LEU A 120 11.25 -3.60 3.01
N ASP A 121 12.56 -3.84 3.00
CA ASP A 121 13.55 -3.01 3.69
C ASP A 121 13.74 -1.62 3.07
N ASP A 122 13.43 -1.45 1.77
CA ASP A 122 13.57 -0.17 1.07
C ASP A 122 12.27 0.64 1.03
N LEU A 123 11.15 0.04 1.41
CA LEU A 123 9.83 0.55 1.09
C LEU A 123 9.52 1.88 1.80
N ILE A 124 9.85 1.98 3.08
CA ILE A 124 9.72 3.23 3.84
C ILE A 124 10.59 4.33 3.22
N SER A 125 11.83 4.01 2.86
CA SER A 125 12.77 4.97 2.25
C SER A 125 12.26 5.45 0.89
N SER A 126 11.69 4.55 0.07
CA SER A 126 11.08 4.91 -1.21
C SER A 126 9.86 5.82 -1.02
N VAL A 127 9.03 5.58 -0.01
CA VAL A 127 7.89 6.47 0.30
C VAL A 127 8.39 7.85 0.69
N GLU A 128 9.37 7.95 1.58
CA GLU A 128 9.97 9.23 1.98
C GLU A 128 10.56 10.00 0.78
N GLU A 129 11.30 9.30 -0.09
CA GLU A 129 11.87 9.87 -1.30
C GLU A 129 10.78 10.42 -2.23
N PHE A 130 9.76 9.64 -2.52
CA PHE A 130 8.68 10.08 -3.41
C PHE A 130 7.85 11.21 -2.80
N LEU A 131 7.60 11.21 -1.49
CA LEU A 131 6.97 12.35 -0.81
C LEU A 131 7.81 13.62 -0.94
N ALA A 132 9.14 13.52 -0.78
CA ALA A 132 10.06 14.65 -0.97
C ALA A 132 10.06 15.18 -2.41
N LEU A 133 9.80 14.32 -3.39
CA LEU A 133 9.63 14.66 -4.81
C LEU A 133 8.22 15.20 -5.15
N GLY A 134 7.30 15.24 -4.18
CA GLY A 134 5.95 15.77 -4.36
C GLY A 134 4.92 14.72 -4.80
N ALA A 135 5.11 13.47 -4.41
CA ALA A 135 4.09 12.44 -4.59
C ALA A 135 2.77 12.82 -3.92
N GLU A 136 1.68 12.46 -4.60
CA GLU A 136 0.33 12.55 -4.06
C GLU A 136 0.08 11.42 -3.06
N ILE A 137 -0.53 11.73 -1.93
CA ILE A 137 -0.97 10.73 -0.96
C ILE A 137 -2.35 10.21 -1.38
N VAL A 138 -2.51 8.90 -1.45
CA VAL A 138 -3.79 8.25 -1.72
C VAL A 138 -4.31 7.63 -0.42
N ALA A 139 -5.58 7.85 -0.11
CA ALA A 139 -6.26 7.20 1.01
C ALA A 139 -7.75 7.08 0.71
N ARG A 140 -8.27 5.85 0.65
CA ARG A 140 -9.66 5.54 0.26
C ARG A 140 -10.23 4.47 1.18
N ASP A 141 -11.51 4.62 1.46
CA ASP A 141 -12.36 3.66 2.16
C ASP A 141 -13.49 3.27 1.21
N GLU A 142 -13.56 2.00 0.84
CA GLU A 142 -14.73 1.43 0.18
C GLU A 142 -15.48 0.59 1.22
N VAL A 143 -16.45 1.22 1.87
CA VAL A 143 -17.45 0.53 2.68
C VAL A 143 -18.53 0.01 1.73
N GLN A 144 -18.61 -1.31 1.56
CA GLN A 144 -19.69 -1.95 0.77
C GLN A 144 -21.03 -1.93 1.51
#